data_AF-A0A101RJZ4-F1
#
_entry.id   AF-A0A101RJZ4-F1
#
_cell.length_a   1.000
_cell.length_b   1.000
_cell.length_c   1.000
_cell.angle_alpha   90.00
_cell.angle_beta   90.00
_cell.angle_gamma   90.00
#
_symmetry.space_group_name_H-M   'P 1'
#
loop_
_entity.id
_entity.type
_entity.pdbx_description
1 polymer ?
#
loop_
_entity_poly.entity_id
_entity_poly.type
_entity_poly.pdbx_seq_one_letter_code
_entity_poly.pdbx_strand_id
1 'polypeptide(L)'
;MVAIAVVLDHTTATALYDPKDAFSDAVAAFYVQASAGLGTLYAPVLSMTASDVEQPGLLAYIKGLRFVELEVFDSDAAIAATELLRAGHSWASVHAIHAARPSAAHPSGRFLLTLTPETYEGTGIQAVHPDQ
;
A
#
# COMPACT_ATOMS: atom_id res chain seq x y z
N MET A 1 15.25 2.34 -17.48
CA MET A 1 14.88 1.67 -16.24
C MET A 1 13.37 1.77 -16.11
N VAL A 2 12.69 0.65 -15.84
CA VAL A 2 11.26 0.70 -15.48
C VAL A 2 11.21 1.31 -14.08
N ALA A 3 10.41 2.37 -13.88
CA ALA A 3 10.24 2.98 -12.56
C ALA A 3 9.66 1.93 -11.59
N ILE A 4 10.17 1.88 -10.36
CA ILE A 4 9.69 0.91 -9.38
C ILE A 4 8.30 1.34 -8.92
N ALA A 5 7.32 0.43 -9.00
CA ALA A 5 5.97 0.67 -8.49
C ALA A 5 5.81 -0.01 -7.13
N VAL A 6 5.46 0.78 -6.12
CA VAL A 6 5.32 0.34 -4.73
C VAL A 6 3.93 0.68 -4.23
N VAL A 7 3.26 -0.30 -3.63
CA VAL A 7 1.97 -0.13 -2.95
C VAL A 7 2.24 0.07 -1.46
N LEU A 8 1.63 1.08 -0.85
CA LEU A 8 1.63 1.31 0.59
C LEU A 8 0.43 0.59 1.20
N ASP A 9 0.67 -0.29 2.15
CA ASP A 9 -0.41 -0.88 2.94
C ASP A 9 -0.89 0.07 4.05
N HIS A 10 -1.89 -0.39 4.81
CA HIS A 10 -2.39 0.34 5.97
C HIS A 10 -1.33 0.63 7.04
N THR A 11 -0.41 -0.30 7.32
CA THR A 11 0.59 -0.12 8.39
C THR A 11 1.62 0.95 8.03
N THR A 12 2.08 0.99 6.79
CA THR A 12 3.03 2.00 6.30
C THR A 12 2.38 3.35 6.11
N ALA A 13 1.10 3.41 5.70
CA ALA A 13 0.35 4.65 5.68
C ALA A 13 0.17 5.24 7.09
N THR A 14 -0.08 4.40 8.09
CA THR A 14 -0.10 4.80 9.51
C THR A 14 1.26 5.31 9.97
N ALA A 15 2.36 4.61 9.66
CA ALA A 15 3.70 5.06 10.02
C ALA A 15 4.09 6.39 9.37
N LEU A 16 3.66 6.63 8.13
CA LEU A 16 3.88 7.91 7.45
C LEU A 16 3.04 9.05 8.06
N TYR A 17 1.87 8.73 8.60
CA TYR A 17 0.97 9.69 9.23
C TYR A 17 1.39 10.06 10.68
N ASP A 18 1.89 9.09 11.45
CA ASP A 18 2.34 9.30 12.82
C ASP A 18 3.87 9.53 12.89
N PRO A 19 4.34 10.77 13.12
CA PRO A 19 5.77 11.07 13.21
C PRO A 19 6.46 10.43 14.44
N LYS A 20 5.71 9.83 15.37
CA LYS A 20 6.27 9.09 16.50
C LYS A 20 6.53 7.62 16.17
N ASP A 21 6.04 7.13 15.03
CA ASP A 21 6.29 5.77 14.58
C ASP A 21 7.79 5.59 14.28
N ALA A 22 8.35 4.48 14.76
CA ALA A 22 9.79 4.21 14.62
C ALA A 22 10.22 4.07 13.14
N PHE A 23 9.29 3.74 12.25
CA PHE A 23 9.55 3.55 10.81
C PHE A 23 9.08 4.73 9.96
N SER A 24 8.60 5.82 10.57
CA SER A 24 8.13 7.01 9.85
C SER A 24 9.19 7.56 8.89
N ASP A 25 10.45 7.68 9.35
CA ASP A 25 11.58 8.15 8.53
C ASP A 25 11.91 7.19 7.38
N ALA A 26 11.84 5.88 7.63
CA ALA A 26 12.12 4.86 6.62
C ALA A 26 11.07 4.89 5.50
N VAL A 27 9.77 4.97 5.86
CA VAL A 27 8.68 5.11 4.88
C VAL A 27 8.75 6.47 4.15
N ALA A 28 9.09 7.54 4.86
CA ALA A 28 9.28 8.86 4.25
C ALA A 28 10.43 8.88 3.23
N ALA A 29 11.47 8.05 3.41
CA ALA A 29 12.54 7.92 2.43
C ALA A 29 12.02 7.40 1.07
N PHE A 30 11.08 6.44 1.06
CA PHE A 30 10.43 5.99 -0.18
C PHE A 30 9.61 7.11 -0.83
N TYR A 31 8.93 7.94 -0.05
CA TYR A 31 8.23 9.13 -0.57
C TYR A 31 9.21 10.13 -1.21
N VAL A 32 10.35 10.37 -0.57
CA VAL A 32 11.42 11.23 -1.13
C VAL A 32 11.97 10.64 -2.42
N GLN A 33 12.22 9.32 -2.48
CA GLN A 33 12.67 8.66 -3.71
C GLN A 33 11.64 8.78 -4.85
N ALA A 34 10.35 8.63 -4.54
CA ALA A 34 9.28 8.85 -5.50
C ALA A 34 9.24 10.31 -6.00
N SER A 35 9.46 11.28 -5.11
CA SER A 35 9.58 12.70 -5.49
C SER A 35 10.76 12.98 -6.44
N ALA A 36 11.81 12.17 -6.36
CA ALA A 36 12.97 12.22 -7.25
C ALA A 36 12.76 11.46 -8.57
N GLY A 37 11.58 10.88 -8.80
CA GLY A 37 11.25 10.13 -10.02
C GLY A 37 11.85 8.73 -10.06
N LEU A 38 12.28 8.18 -8.92
CA LEU A 38 12.86 6.82 -8.85
C LEU A 38 11.79 5.72 -8.78
N GLY A 39 10.55 6.08 -8.47
CA GLY A 39 9.41 5.16 -8.40
C GLY A 39 8.08 5.89 -8.22
N THR A 40 6.99 5.12 -8.25
CA THR A 40 5.64 5.59 -8.00
C THR A 40 5.08 4.88 -6.77
N LEU A 41 4.52 5.65 -5.83
CA LEU A 41 3.83 5.12 -4.67
C LEU A 41 2.32 5.07 -4.95
N TYR A 42 1.71 3.94 -4.62
CA TYR A 42 0.29 3.70 -4.76
C TYR A 42 -0.33 3.47 -3.37
N ALA A 43 -1.42 4.15 -3.06
CA ALA A 43 -2.15 4.00 -1.80
C ALA A 43 -3.57 3.47 -2.09
N PRO A 44 -3.87 2.21 -1.78
CA PRO A 44 -5.19 1.62 -2.03
C PRO A 44 -6.28 2.27 -1.18
N VAL A 45 -7.29 2.88 -1.82
CA VAL A 45 -8.28 3.71 -1.09
C VAL A 45 -9.00 2.94 0.02
N LEU A 46 -9.39 1.68 -0.21
CA LEU A 46 -10.01 0.84 0.83
C LEU A 46 -9.09 0.59 2.03
N SER A 47 -7.80 0.32 1.79
CA SER A 47 -6.80 0.15 2.85
C SER A 47 -6.62 1.45 3.65
N MET A 48 -6.57 2.59 2.95
CA MET A 48 -6.49 3.91 3.58
C MET A 48 -7.76 4.23 4.38
N THR A 49 -8.95 3.91 3.86
CA THR A 49 -10.22 4.09 4.58
C THR A 49 -10.27 3.24 5.84
N ALA A 50 -9.83 1.97 5.79
CA ALA A 50 -9.76 1.12 6.97
C ALA A 50 -8.82 1.71 8.04
N SER A 51 -7.71 2.31 7.61
CA SER A 51 -6.75 2.97 8.51
C SER A 51 -7.28 4.28 9.08
N ASP A 52 -8.01 5.06 8.28
CA ASP A 52 -8.61 6.35 8.67
C ASP A 52 -9.71 6.19 9.72
N VAL A 53 -10.39 5.03 9.77
CA VAL A 53 -11.34 4.69 10.85
C VAL A 53 -10.62 4.60 12.20
N GLU A 54 -9.42 4.03 12.23
CA GLU A 54 -8.61 3.90 13.45
C GLU A 54 -7.82 5.18 13.76
N GLN A 55 -7.40 5.91 12.73
CA GLN A 55 -6.63 7.16 12.81
C GLN A 55 -7.25 8.26 11.94
N PRO A 56 -8.25 8.99 12.47
CA PRO A 56 -8.99 10.00 11.71
C PRO A 56 -8.09 11.08 11.09
N GLY A 57 -8.17 11.23 9.77
CA GLY A 57 -7.41 12.22 9.01
C GLY A 57 -6.25 11.64 8.20
N LEU A 58 -5.91 10.36 8.39
CA LEU A 58 -4.89 9.64 7.63
C LEU A 58 -5.20 9.66 6.12
N LEU A 59 -6.43 9.35 5.71
CA LEU A 59 -6.76 9.31 4.28
C LEU A 59 -6.66 10.72 3.66
N ALA A 60 -7.10 11.75 4.37
CA ALA A 60 -6.98 13.13 3.92
C ALA A 60 -5.51 13.57 3.80
N TYR A 61 -4.67 13.14 4.74
CA TYR A 61 -3.22 13.35 4.70
C TYR A 61 -2.59 12.68 3.48
N ILE A 62 -2.83 11.38 3.27
CA ILE A 62 -2.28 10.62 2.14
C ILE A 62 -2.74 11.23 0.80
N LYS A 63 -4.01 11.61 0.69
CA LYS A 63 -4.54 12.32 -0.50
C LYS A 63 -3.85 13.66 -0.77
N GLY A 64 -3.33 14.32 0.26
CA GLY A 64 -2.60 15.59 0.14
C GLY A 64 -1.15 15.43 -0.35
N LEU A 65 -0.61 14.21 -0.34
CA LEU A 65 0.74 13.92 -0.80
C LEU A 65 0.81 13.93 -2.34
N ARG A 66 1.77 14.67 -2.90
CA ARG A 66 1.85 14.89 -4.35
C ARG A 66 2.40 13.70 -5.12
N PHE A 67 3.21 12.86 -4.47
CA PHE A 67 3.94 11.75 -5.09
C PHE A 67 3.36 10.38 -4.69
N VAL A 68 2.09 10.37 -4.27
CA VAL A 68 1.32 9.15 -3.96
C VAL A 68 0.06 9.16 -4.82
N GLU A 69 -0.14 8.10 -5.60
CA GLU A 69 -1.34 7.88 -6.40
C GLU A 69 -2.34 7.05 -5.60
N LEU A 70 -3.58 7.50 -5.49
CA LEU A 70 -4.63 6.69 -4.87
C LEU A 70 -5.10 5.61 -5.85
N GLU A 71 -4.97 4.35 -5.47
CA GLU A 71 -5.48 3.24 -6.26
C GLU A 71 -7.00 3.13 -6.06
N VAL A 72 -7.75 3.13 -7.16
CA VAL A 72 -9.22 3.08 -7.14
C VAL A 72 -9.70 1.68 -6.78
N PHE A 73 -10.70 1.60 -5.90
CA PHE A 73 -11.38 0.34 -5.60
C PHE A 73 -12.56 0.14 -6.56
N ASP A 74 -12.31 -0.48 -7.70
CA ASP A 74 -13.31 -0.75 -8.73
C ASP A 74 -13.99 -2.13 -8.55
N SER A 75 -14.77 -2.55 -9.55
CA SER A 75 -15.51 -3.82 -9.49
C SER A 75 -14.58 -5.04 -9.52
N ASP A 76 -13.45 -4.97 -10.24
CA ASP A 76 -12.50 -6.08 -10.31
C ASP A 76 -11.76 -6.23 -8.99
N ALA A 77 -11.38 -5.10 -8.37
CA ALA A 77 -10.85 -5.06 -7.02
C ALA A 77 -11.85 -5.61 -5.99
N ALA A 78 -13.14 -5.31 -6.14
CA ALA A 78 -14.19 -5.80 -5.25
C ALA A 78 -14.41 -7.32 -5.36
N ILE A 79 -14.38 -7.88 -6.57
CA ILE A 79 -14.46 -9.33 -6.80
C ILE A 79 -13.26 -10.02 -6.15
N ALA A 80 -12.04 -9.54 -6.40
CA ALA A 80 -10.83 -10.10 -5.80
C ALA A 80 -10.82 -9.99 -4.27
N ALA A 81 -11.27 -8.86 -3.73
CA ALA A 81 -11.39 -8.64 -2.29
C ALA A 81 -12.36 -9.65 -1.64
N THR A 82 -13.47 -9.97 -2.31
CA THR A 82 -14.46 -10.93 -1.78
C THR A 82 -13.84 -12.32 -1.55
N GLU A 83 -13.01 -12.79 -2.47
CA GLU A 83 -12.32 -14.08 -2.32
C GLU A 83 -11.32 -14.06 -1.17
N LEU A 84 -10.53 -12.98 -1.07
CA LEU A 84 -9.53 -12.80 -0.01
C LEU A 84 -10.18 -12.69 1.38
N LEU A 85 -11.31 -11.97 1.49
CA LEU A 85 -12.07 -11.86 2.74
C LEU A 85 -12.62 -13.22 3.18
N ARG A 86 -13.11 -14.05 2.25
CA ARG A 86 -13.54 -15.43 2.57
C ARG A 86 -12.38 -16.31 3.01
N ALA A 87 -11.18 -16.06 2.51
CA ALA A 87 -9.95 -16.71 2.95
C ALA A 87 -9.42 -16.18 4.30
N GLY A 88 -10.07 -15.18 4.91
CA GLY A 88 -9.74 -14.67 6.24
C GLY A 88 -8.80 -13.46 6.25
N HIS A 89 -8.47 -12.87 5.09
CA HIS A 89 -7.73 -11.62 5.05
C HIS A 89 -8.57 -10.44 5.55
N SER A 90 -7.91 -9.39 6.04
CA SER A 90 -8.59 -8.22 6.61
C SER A 90 -9.00 -7.22 5.52
N TRP A 91 -10.05 -6.44 5.80
CA TRP A 91 -10.45 -5.32 4.94
C TRP A 91 -9.31 -4.34 4.64
N ALA A 92 -8.38 -4.17 5.58
CA ALA A 92 -7.22 -3.29 5.42
C ALA A 92 -6.18 -3.86 4.44
N SER A 93 -6.09 -5.18 4.28
CA SER A 93 -5.07 -5.82 3.44
C SER A 93 -5.56 -6.23 2.05
N VAL A 94 -6.85 -6.53 1.87
CA VAL A 94 -7.36 -7.10 0.60
C VAL A 94 -7.14 -6.23 -0.63
N HIS A 95 -7.32 -4.91 -0.50
CA HIS A 95 -7.11 -4.01 -1.64
C HIS A 95 -5.62 -3.84 -1.95
N ALA A 96 -4.77 -3.81 -0.93
CA ALA A 96 -3.32 -3.81 -1.10
C ALA A 96 -2.82 -5.08 -1.79
N ILE A 97 -3.37 -6.25 -1.45
CA ILE A 97 -3.07 -7.52 -2.14
C ILE A 97 -3.48 -7.44 -3.61
N HIS A 98 -4.70 -6.99 -3.89
CA HIS A 98 -5.18 -6.85 -5.26
C HIS A 98 -4.30 -5.89 -6.07
N ALA A 99 -3.97 -4.73 -5.51
CA ALA A 99 -3.10 -3.75 -6.15
C ALA A 99 -1.70 -4.33 -6.43
N ALA A 100 -1.09 -5.04 -5.47
CA ALA A 100 0.27 -5.56 -5.63
C ALA A 100 0.39 -6.73 -6.61
N ARG A 101 -0.70 -7.42 -6.95
CA ARG A 101 -0.68 -8.56 -7.89
C ARG A 101 -0.32 -8.14 -9.32
N PRO A 102 0.28 -9.06 -10.10
CA PRO A 102 0.52 -8.84 -11.53
C PRO A 102 -0.75 -8.44 -12.30
N SER A 103 -0.61 -7.43 -13.16
CA SER A 103 -1.69 -6.92 -14.02
C SER A 103 -1.15 -6.54 -15.40
N ALA A 104 -2.03 -6.18 -16.34
CA ALA A 104 -1.59 -5.73 -17.67
C ALA A 104 -0.68 -4.48 -17.61
N ALA A 105 -0.95 -3.57 -16.65
CA ALA A 105 -0.12 -2.39 -16.41
C ALA A 105 1.19 -2.72 -15.68
N HIS A 106 1.16 -3.73 -14.80
CA HIS A 106 2.31 -4.17 -14.02
C HIS A 106 2.50 -5.69 -14.15
N PRO A 107 3.09 -6.19 -15.25
CA PRO A 107 3.17 -7.63 -15.51
C PRO A 107 3.99 -8.43 -14.49
N SER A 108 4.91 -7.76 -13.78
CA SER A 108 5.70 -8.36 -12.69
C SER A 108 5.07 -8.17 -11.31
N GLY A 109 3.88 -7.56 -11.22
CA GLY A 109 3.31 -7.08 -9.97
C GLY A 109 3.99 -5.79 -9.48
N ARG A 110 3.58 -5.36 -8.30
CA ARG A 110 4.15 -4.21 -7.59
C ARG A 110 4.67 -4.68 -6.24
N PHE A 111 5.72 -4.04 -5.74
CA PHE A 111 6.16 -4.29 -4.36
C PHE A 111 5.10 -3.77 -3.40
N LEU A 112 4.87 -4.47 -2.30
CA LEU A 112 4.04 -3.99 -1.21
C LEU A 112 4.94 -3.60 -0.04
N LEU A 113 4.98 -2.32 0.30
CA LEU A 113 5.62 -1.85 1.51
C LEU A 113 4.68 -2.08 2.69
N THR A 114 5.14 -2.79 3.71
CA THR A 114 4.37 -3.09 4.92
C THR A 114 5.30 -3.27 6.11
N LEU A 115 4.83 -2.92 7.31
CA LEU A 115 5.53 -3.23 8.56
C LEU A 115 5.31 -4.68 9.02
N THR A 116 4.41 -5.42 8.36
CA THR A 116 4.06 -6.81 8.72
C THR A 116 4.09 -7.73 7.49
N PRO A 117 5.25 -7.96 6.83
CA PRO A 117 5.33 -8.76 5.60
C PRO A 117 4.76 -10.18 5.74
N GLU A 118 4.86 -10.77 6.93
CA GLU A 118 4.34 -12.09 7.27
C GLU A 118 2.83 -12.23 7.04
N THR A 119 2.08 -11.12 7.18
CA THR A 119 0.61 -11.12 6.97
C THR A 119 0.20 -11.29 5.50
N TYR A 120 1.17 -11.13 4.59
CA TYR A 120 1.00 -11.24 3.14
C TYR A 120 1.63 -12.52 2.57
N GLU A 121 2.18 -13.40 3.40
CA GLU A 121 2.70 -14.70 2.96
C GLU A 121 1.60 -15.54 2.28
N GLY A 122 1.98 -16.27 1.23
CA GLY A 122 1.04 -17.10 0.47
C GLY A 122 0.05 -16.34 -0.43
N THR A 123 0.06 -15.00 -0.45
CA THR A 123 -0.83 -14.21 -1.31
C THR A 123 -0.33 -14.01 -2.75
N GLY A 124 0.94 -14.39 -2.99
CA GLY A 124 1.61 -14.30 -4.30
C GLY A 124 2.19 -12.93 -4.62
N ILE A 125 2.23 -12.00 -3.67
CA ILE A 125 2.79 -10.65 -3.84
C ILE A 125 4.18 -10.55 -3.20
N GLN A 126 4.94 -9.51 -3.57
CA GLN A 126 6.25 -9.21 -2.98
C GLN A 126 6.09 -8.17 -1.87
N ALA A 127 5.84 -8.63 -0.64
CA ALA A 127 5.80 -7.77 0.54
C ALA A 127 7.20 -7.54 1.10
N VAL A 128 7.55 -6.29 1.39
CA VAL A 128 8.86 -5.86 1.87
C VAL A 128 8.71 -4.94 3.08
N HIS A 129 9.58 -5.13 4.06
CA HIS A 129 9.70 -4.22 5.19
C HIS A 129 10.54 -3.00 4.78
N PRO A 130 10.24 -1.77 5.21
CA PRO A 130 10.99 -0.57 4.82
C PRO A 130 12.47 -0.55 5.22
N ASP A 131 12.90 -1.46 6.10
CA ASP A 131 14.31 -1.60 6.53
C ASP A 131 15.11 -2.62 5.70
N GLN A 132 14.50 -3.27 4.71
CA GLN A 132 15.13 -4.26 3.82
C GLN A 132 15.53 -3.64 2.48
#